data_AF-F3FX03-F1
#
_entry.id   AF-F3FX03-F1
#
_cell.length_a   1.000
_cell.length_b   1.000
_cell.length_c   1.000
_cell.angle_alpha   90.00
_cell.angle_beta   90.00
_cell.angle_gamma   90.00
#
_symmetry.space_group_name_H-M   'P 1'
#
loop_
_entity.id
_entity.type
_entity.pdbx_description
1 polymer ?
#
loop_
_entity_poly.entity_id
_entity_poly.type
_entity_poly.pdbx_seq_one_letter_code
_entity_poly.pdbx_strand_id
1 'polypeptide(L)' 'PLTLNVDDFGEDFKLTALATITVGAQRVCGYMHTALEHLVDALELMPQASLQSLSILPAVEREQLLVAFNDTALDYP' A
#
# COMPACT_ATOMS: atom_id res chain seq x y z
N PRO A 1 18.22 -7.03 -0.66
CA PRO A 1 18.37 -5.55 -0.66
C PRO A 1 17.10 -4.92 -1.22
N LEU A 2 16.72 -3.76 -0.70
CA LEU A 2 15.61 -2.94 -1.21
C LEU A 2 16.09 -1.50 -1.35
N THR A 3 15.88 -0.93 -2.51
CA THR A 3 16.10 0.49 -2.81
C THR A 3 14.79 1.04 -3.33
N LEU A 4 14.36 2.19 -2.82
CA LEU A 4 13.22 2.94 -3.34
C LEU A 4 13.69 4.35 -3.68
N ASN A 5 13.52 4.73 -4.93
CA ASN A 5 13.82 6.06 -5.41
C ASN A 5 12.53 6.81 -5.67
N VAL A 6 12.53 8.10 -5.36
CA VAL A 6 11.45 9.03 -5.66
C VAL A 6 12.05 10.09 -6.58
N ASP A 7 11.55 10.12 -7.82
CA ASP A 7 11.84 11.19 -8.76
C ASP A 7 10.72 12.23 -8.63
N ASP A 8 11.07 13.46 -8.25
CA ASP A 8 10.13 14.59 -8.13
C ASP A 8 10.20 15.45 -9.40
N PHE A 9 9.07 15.60 -10.07
CA PHE A 9 8.92 16.41 -11.29
C PHE A 9 8.18 17.73 -11.03
N GLY A 10 7.90 18.07 -9.77
CA GLY A 10 7.21 19.29 -9.35
C GLY A 10 5.70 19.11 -9.26
N GLU A 11 5.04 18.71 -10.36
CA GLU A 11 3.58 18.46 -10.36
C GLU A 11 3.23 16.99 -10.14
N ASP A 12 4.17 16.10 -10.44
CA ASP A 12 4.04 14.65 -10.29
C ASP A 12 5.31 14.08 -9.65
N PHE A 13 5.22 12.84 -9.16
CA PHE A 13 6.38 12.07 -8.74
C PHE A 13 6.34 10.66 -9.34
N LYS A 14 7.50 10.03 -9.42
CA LYS A 14 7.64 8.63 -9.83
C LYS A 14 8.33 7.82 -8.74
N LEU A 15 7.76 6.66 -8.45
CA LEU A 15 8.33 5.66 -7.55
C LEU A 15 9.04 4.57 -8.34
N THR A 16 10.33 4.39 -8.09
CA THR A 16 11.11 3.30 -8.68
C THR A 16 11.69 2.44 -7.57
N ALA A 17 11.24 1.19 -7.46
CA ALA A 17 11.78 0.22 -6.51
C ALA A 17 12.72 -0.80 -7.19
N LEU A 18 13.88 -1.02 -6.59
CA LEU A 18 14.76 -2.16 -6.86
C LEU A 18 14.73 -3.08 -5.64
N ALA A 19 14.15 -4.26 -5.82
CA ALA A 19 13.99 -5.22 -4.73
C ALA A 19 14.42 -6.61 -5.17
N THR A 20 14.76 -7.47 -4.21
CA THR A 20 14.88 -8.90 -4.46
C THR A 20 13.52 -9.47 -4.89
N ILE A 21 13.54 -10.53 -5.69
CA ILE A 21 12.31 -11.13 -6.23
C ILE A 21 11.31 -11.53 -5.13
N THR A 22 11.82 -11.93 -3.96
CA THR A 22 11.03 -12.30 -2.79
C THR A 22 10.27 -11.14 -2.15
N VAL A 23 10.77 -9.91 -2.28
CA VAL A 23 10.16 -8.70 -1.71
C VAL A 23 9.10 -8.14 -2.66
N GLY A 24 9.28 -8.30 -3.99
CA GLY A 24 8.34 -7.83 -5.00
C GLY A 24 8.34 -6.31 -5.13
N ALA A 25 9.20 -5.77 -6.00
CA ALA A 25 9.35 -4.32 -6.19
C ALA A 25 8.04 -3.60 -6.50
N GLN A 26 7.20 -4.19 -7.36
CA GLN A 26 5.88 -3.63 -7.70
C GLN A 26 4.97 -3.50 -6.47
N ARG A 27 4.98 -4.50 -5.59
CA ARG A 27 4.17 -4.50 -4.37
C ARG A 27 4.62 -3.38 -3.42
N VAL A 28 5.93 -3.19 -3.28
CA VAL A 28 6.49 -2.07 -2.50
C VAL A 28 6.10 -0.72 -3.08
N CYS A 29 6.17 -0.54 -4.42
CA CYS A 29 5.69 0.67 -5.07
C CYS A 29 4.20 0.91 -4.79
N GLY A 30 3.37 -0.13 -4.86
CA GLY A 30 1.94 -0.05 -4.53
C GLY A 30 1.69 0.39 -3.10
N TYR A 31 2.46 -0.16 -2.13
CA TYR A 31 2.32 0.21 -0.73
C TYR A 31 2.68 1.67 -0.47
N MET A 32 3.77 2.13 -1.07
CA MET A 32 4.21 3.51 -0.94
C MET A 32 3.25 4.49 -1.61
N HIS A 33 2.68 4.11 -2.75
CA HIS A 33 1.63 4.90 -3.40
C HIS A 33 0.42 5.06 -2.49
N THR A 34 -0.14 3.96 -1.99
CA THR A 34 -1.30 3.98 -1.08
C THR A 34 -1.01 4.73 0.22
N ALA A 35 0.21 4.61 0.76
CA ALA A 35 0.62 5.35 1.95
C ALA A 35 0.61 6.87 1.71
N LEU A 36 1.10 7.32 0.55
CA LEU A 36 1.13 8.73 0.19
C LEU A 36 -0.27 9.28 -0.09
N GLU A 37 -1.12 8.53 -0.79
CA GLU A 37 -2.53 8.88 -1.01
C GLU A 37 -3.25 9.10 0.33
N HIS A 38 -3.22 8.11 1.22
CA HIS A 38 -3.88 8.24 2.52
C HIS A 38 -3.26 9.31 3.42
N LEU A 39 -1.97 9.63 3.25
CA LEU A 39 -1.34 10.71 3.97
C LEU A 39 -1.87 12.08 3.50
N VAL A 40 -2.01 12.28 2.19
CA VAL A 40 -2.61 13.50 1.64
C VAL A 40 -4.05 13.63 2.11
N ASP A 41 -4.86 12.57 1.98
CA ASP A 41 -6.25 12.55 2.44
C ASP A 41 -6.36 12.89 3.94
N ALA A 42 -5.49 12.32 4.77
CA ALA A 42 -5.47 12.57 6.20
C ALA A 42 -5.09 14.03 6.52
N LEU A 43 -4.10 14.59 5.82
CA LEU A 43 -3.72 15.99 6.01
C LEU A 43 -4.85 16.96 5.62
N GLU A 44 -5.62 16.64 4.59
CA GLU A 44 -6.76 17.44 4.14
C GLU A 44 -7.96 17.34 5.08
N LEU A 45 -8.31 16.13 5.51
CA LEU A 45 -9.57 15.87 6.24
C LEU A 45 -9.39 15.90 7.76
N MET A 46 -8.30 15.30 8.27
CA MET A 46 -8.07 15.05 9.69
C MET A 46 -6.57 15.10 10.01
N PRO A 47 -5.93 16.27 9.97
CA PRO A 47 -4.46 16.39 10.10
C PRO A 47 -3.91 15.95 11.46
N GLN A 48 -4.79 15.77 12.47
CA GLN A 48 -4.45 15.24 13.79
C GLN A 48 -4.53 13.71 13.86
N ALA A 49 -4.95 13.03 12.78
CA ALA A 49 -4.99 11.58 12.70
C ALA A 49 -3.59 11.01 12.93
N SER A 50 -3.50 9.92 13.69
CA SER A 50 -2.21 9.27 13.92
C SER A 50 -1.71 8.66 12.62
N LEU A 51 -0.44 8.89 12.28
CA LEU A 51 0.21 8.27 11.12
C LEU A 51 0.05 6.73 11.10
N GLN A 52 0.01 6.12 12.28
CA GLN A 52 -0.15 4.68 12.48
C GLN A 52 -1.51 4.13 12.04
N SER A 53 -2.51 5.01 11.94
CA SER A 53 -3.87 4.64 11.51
C SER A 53 -4.01 4.58 9.99
N LEU A 54 -3.04 5.11 9.24
CA LEU A 54 -3.06 5.11 7.78
C LEU A 54 -2.65 3.75 7.25
N SER A 55 -3.53 3.12 6.49
CA SER A 55 -3.23 1.84 5.86
C SER A 55 -2.28 2.04 4.68
N ILE A 56 -1.34 1.12 4.50
CA ILE A 56 -0.48 1.08 3.30
C ILE A 56 -0.95 0.04 2.28
N LEU A 57 -1.99 -0.74 2.62
CA LEU A 57 -2.43 -1.88 1.81
C LEU A 57 -3.33 -1.41 0.66
N PRO A 58 -2.96 -1.70 -0.61
CA PRO A 58 -3.84 -1.46 -1.74
C PRO A 58 -5.15 -2.23 -1.59
N ALA A 59 -6.25 -1.67 -2.08
CA ALA A 59 -7.59 -2.24 -1.92
C ALA A 59 -7.68 -3.71 -2.39
N VAL A 60 -7.09 -4.01 -3.57
CA VAL A 60 -7.06 -5.37 -4.14
C VAL A 60 -6.36 -6.35 -3.21
N GLU A 61 -5.24 -5.95 -2.61
CA GLU A 61 -4.52 -6.83 -1.70
C GLU A 61 -5.25 -7.00 -0.36
N ARG A 62 -5.87 -5.94 0.14
CA ARG A 62 -6.72 -6.00 1.34
C ARG A 62 -7.87 -7.01 1.14
N GLU A 63 -8.53 -6.98 -0.01
CA GLU A 63 -9.59 -7.94 -0.35
C GLU A 63 -9.05 -9.37 -0.38
N GLN A 64 -7.91 -9.59 -1.04
CA GLN A 64 -7.27 -10.91 -1.09
C GLN A 64 -6.99 -11.47 0.32
N LEU A 65 -6.46 -10.64 1.21
CA LEU A 65 -6.08 -11.04 2.57
C LEU A 65 -7.28 -11.28 3.49
N LEU A 66 -8.33 -10.46 3.38
CA LEU A 66 -9.48 -10.51 4.29
C LEU A 66 -10.56 -11.47 3.81
N VAL A 67 -10.75 -11.59 2.50
CA VAL A 67 -11.83 -12.37 1.90
C VAL A 67 -11.28 -13.61 1.23
N ALA A 68 -10.52 -13.46 0.14
CA ALA A 68 -10.18 -14.58 -0.73
C ALA A 68 -9.35 -15.67 -0.02
N PHE A 69 -8.42 -15.30 0.87
CA PHE A 69 -7.66 -16.29 1.65
C PHE A 69 -8.47 -16.92 2.79
N ASN A 70 -9.52 -16.27 3.25
CA ASN A 70 -10.36 -16.75 4.35
C ASN A 70 -11.66 -17.41 3.88
N ASP A 71 -11.86 -17.55 2.56
CA ASP A 71 -13.00 -18.23 1.96
C ASP A 71 -12.91 -19.75 2.18
N THR A 72 -13.15 -20.12 3.43
CA THR A 72 -13.02 -21.48 3.98
C THR A 72 -14.38 -22.04 4.41
N ALA A 73 -15.47 -21.37 4.01
CA ALA A 73 -16.82 -21.79 4.30
C ALA A 73 -17.10 -23.14 3.60
N LEU A 74 -17.41 -24.14 4.41
CA LEU A 74 -17.79 -25.47 3.95
C LEU A 74 -19.08 -25.86 4.67
N ASP A 75 -20.05 -26.36 3.90
CA ASP A 75 -21.23 -26.99 4.47
C ASP A 75 -20.81 -28.25 5.23
N TYR A 76 -21.06 -28.26 6.54
CA TYR A 76 -20.74 -29.38 7.42
C TYR A 76 -22.01 -30.21 7.71
N PRO A 77 -21.95 -31.56 7.62
CA PRO A 77 -23.06 -32.46 7.98
C PRO A 77 -23.31 -32.57 9.48
#